data_AF-A0A1V6SH53-F1
#
_entry.id   AF-A0A1V6SH53-F1
#
_cell.length_a   1.000
_cell.length_b   1.000
_cell.length_c   1.000
_cell.angle_alpha   90.00
_cell.angle_beta   90.00
_cell.angle_gamma   90.00
#
_symmetry.space_group_name_H-M   'P 1'
#
loop_
_entity.id
_entity.type
_entity.pdbx_description
1 polymer ?
#
loop_
_entity_poly.entity_id
_entity_poly.type
_entity_poly.pdbx_seq_one_letter_code
_entity_poly.pdbx_strand_id
1 'polypeptide(L)'
;MGAGEFDSLPYELSGNCGFDSCHWETLGNGDVYPFPIELLQTERRDGLQDPEIPSIALDAYVSPMSFSQSCKCDEEVSDLVRKLSRASMSHSIVPMFRTGLSLTERLLICPMCYDVSKPPRVTVQNVLLIGQLMFEITSGYQTYLRWLNNHCAELDTSNETKTVYIGVPSELNLQISGEKLRDLVVHDLQMDVEKLFVLGKQFAQRQRDRHMVGHEACPDSEGRCRRKEDTVNHDPLDLCPHDPVARKLVPCFRIVDEVSGMIKQVSDAVV
;
A
#
# COMPACT_ATOMS: atom_id res chain seq x y z
N MET A 1 17.38 -44.97 -18.64
CA MET A 1 18.81 -44.81 -18.31
C MET A 1 19.43 -43.98 -19.41
N GLY A 2 20.00 -42.80 -19.21
CA GLY A 2 20.08 -41.99 -17.99
C GLY A 2 20.25 -40.49 -18.34
N ALA A 3 20.27 -39.68 -17.29
CA ALA A 3 20.57 -38.24 -17.24
C ALA A 3 21.82 -37.82 -18.04
N GLY A 4 22.03 -36.54 -18.37
CA GLY A 4 21.32 -35.33 -17.96
C GLY A 4 22.21 -34.44 -17.08
N GLU A 5 23.00 -33.57 -17.70
CA GLU A 5 23.81 -32.55 -17.03
C GLU A 5 23.47 -31.17 -17.65
N PHE A 6 22.93 -30.28 -16.82
CA PHE A 6 22.78 -28.86 -17.13
C PHE A 6 23.80 -28.10 -16.29
N ASP A 7 24.69 -27.35 -16.94
CA ASP A 7 25.62 -26.46 -16.25
C ASP A 7 24.87 -25.43 -15.40
N SER A 8 25.17 -25.44 -14.11
CA SER A 8 24.55 -24.55 -13.13
C SER A 8 25.40 -23.29 -12.94
N LEU A 9 24.99 -22.18 -13.55
CA LEU A 9 25.56 -20.86 -13.27
C LEU A 9 24.84 -20.24 -12.06
N PRO A 10 25.56 -19.85 -10.98
CA PRO A 10 24.95 -19.13 -9.88
C PRO A 10 24.77 -17.65 -10.28
N TYR A 11 23.53 -17.24 -10.51
CA TYR A 11 23.20 -15.81 -10.62
C TYR A 11 22.78 -15.30 -9.24
N GLU A 12 23.71 -14.68 -8.51
CA GLU A 12 23.44 -14.11 -7.19
C GLU A 12 22.45 -12.94 -7.29
N LEU A 13 21.22 -13.16 -6.82
CA LEU A 13 20.18 -12.13 -6.70
C LEU A 13 20.47 -11.20 -5.51
N SER A 14 21.50 -10.36 -5.63
CA SER A 14 21.76 -9.26 -4.71
C SER A 14 20.77 -8.11 -4.97
N GLY A 15 19.99 -7.73 -3.96
CA GLY A 15 19.01 -6.63 -4.05
C GLY A 15 17.54 -7.02 -3.83
N ASN A 16 17.27 -8.05 -3.05
CA ASN A 16 15.93 -8.28 -2.50
C ASN A 16 15.61 -7.24 -1.42
N CYS A 17 14.53 -6.49 -1.64
CA CYS A 17 13.65 -6.08 -0.54
C CYS A 17 13.13 -7.36 0.14
N GLY A 18 13.06 -7.38 1.48
CA GLY A 18 12.91 -8.58 2.31
C GLY A 18 11.53 -9.25 2.26
N PHE A 19 11.05 -9.60 1.08
CA PHE A 19 9.80 -10.31 0.84
C PHE A 19 10.05 -11.81 0.81
N ASP A 20 9.81 -12.48 1.94
CA ASP A 20 9.65 -13.93 1.93
C ASP A 20 8.34 -14.33 1.23
N SER A 21 8.40 -15.41 0.45
CA SER A 21 7.35 -15.78 -0.52
C SER A 21 6.11 -16.39 0.15
N CYS A 22 5.15 -15.57 0.56
CA CYS A 22 3.82 -16.06 0.95
C CYS A 22 2.99 -16.51 -0.28
N HIS A 23 2.57 -17.77 -0.29
CA HIS A 23 1.66 -18.34 -1.29
C HIS A 23 0.30 -17.59 -1.29
N TRP A 24 -0.10 -17.03 -2.44
CA TRP A 24 -1.38 -16.32 -2.61
C TRP A 24 -2.33 -16.98 -3.62
N GLU A 25 -2.15 -18.27 -3.89
CA GLU A 25 -2.92 -19.07 -4.86
C GLU A 25 -4.37 -19.40 -4.41
N THR A 26 -5.14 -18.40 -3.96
CA THR A 26 -6.61 -18.52 -3.83
C THR A 26 -7.30 -17.14 -3.80
N LEU A 27 -7.50 -16.54 -4.97
CA LEU A 27 -8.51 -15.49 -5.19
C LEU A 27 -9.53 -15.95 -6.24
N GLY A 28 -10.23 -17.03 -5.91
CA GLY A 28 -11.30 -17.62 -6.73
C GLY A 28 -12.66 -17.53 -6.03
N ASN A 29 -13.51 -16.64 -6.54
CA ASN A 29 -14.90 -16.39 -6.16
C ASN A 29 -15.18 -15.95 -4.71
N GLY A 30 -16.19 -15.09 -4.57
CA GLY A 30 -16.50 -14.44 -3.31
C GLY A 30 -17.32 -15.31 -2.37
N ASP A 31 -16.96 -15.27 -1.09
CA ASP A 31 -17.91 -15.05 0.00
C ASP A 31 -17.18 -14.31 1.14
N VAL A 32 -17.89 -13.42 1.84
CA VAL A 32 -17.31 -12.55 2.87
C VAL A 32 -17.34 -13.24 4.23
N TYR A 33 -16.22 -13.82 4.66
CA TYR A 33 -15.99 -14.17 6.07
C TYR A 33 -14.51 -13.98 6.47
N PRO A 34 -14.21 -13.58 7.72
CA PRO A 34 -12.85 -13.30 8.17
C PRO A 34 -12.13 -14.59 8.55
N PHE A 35 -10.88 -14.76 8.08
CA PHE A 35 -10.05 -15.90 8.48
C PHE A 35 -9.33 -15.63 9.82
N PRO A 36 -9.43 -16.55 10.80
CA PRO A 36 -8.56 -16.58 11.96
C PRO A 36 -7.29 -17.38 11.66
N ILE A 37 -6.22 -17.16 12.42
CA ILE A 37 -5.54 -18.20 13.24
C ILE A 37 -4.29 -17.61 13.91
N GLU A 38 -4.21 -17.82 15.22
CA GLU A 38 -2.98 -17.75 15.99
C GLU A 38 -2.22 -19.08 15.80
N LEU A 39 -1.02 -19.08 15.21
CA LEU A 39 0.06 -20.01 15.61
C LEU A 39 1.38 -19.70 14.88
N LEU A 40 2.40 -19.28 15.64
CA LEU A 40 3.81 -19.71 15.50
C LEU A 40 4.71 -18.97 16.50
N GLN A 41 4.63 -19.40 17.76
CA GLN A 41 5.80 -19.39 18.64
C GLN A 41 6.37 -20.81 18.67
N THR A 42 7.68 -20.98 18.53
CA THR A 42 8.55 -21.87 19.35
C THR A 42 10.02 -21.75 18.89
N GLU A 43 10.93 -21.75 19.87
CA GLU A 43 12.41 -21.78 19.92
C GLU A 43 13.20 -22.39 18.71
N ARG A 44 14.49 -22.10 18.43
CA ARG A 44 15.74 -22.28 19.24
C ARG A 44 16.98 -21.70 18.50
N ARG A 45 18.23 -21.67 19.01
CA ARG A 45 18.84 -21.30 20.32
C ARG A 45 20.39 -21.53 20.30
N ASP A 46 21.19 -20.65 20.93
CA ASP A 46 22.62 -20.75 21.31
C ASP A 46 23.72 -20.82 20.21
N GLY A 47 24.88 -20.19 20.48
CA GLY A 47 26.07 -20.21 19.61
C GLY A 47 27.15 -19.17 19.94
N LEU A 48 27.66 -19.15 21.17
CA LEU A 48 28.72 -18.22 21.61
C LEU A 48 30.13 -18.78 21.30
N GLN A 49 30.99 -18.05 20.56
CA GLN A 49 32.46 -18.00 20.77
C GLN A 49 33.18 -17.06 19.78
N ASP A 50 34.10 -16.28 20.34
CA ASP A 50 35.16 -15.49 19.70
C ASP A 50 36.49 -15.91 20.40
N PRO A 51 37.67 -15.92 19.73
CA PRO A 51 38.60 -14.81 20.00
C PRO A 51 39.59 -14.42 18.86
N GLU A 52 39.95 -13.12 18.82
CA GLU A 52 41.25 -12.44 18.52
C GLU A 52 42.20 -13.03 17.42
N ILE A 53 42.98 -12.30 16.60
CA ILE A 53 43.98 -11.22 16.77
C ILE A 53 44.33 -10.69 15.33
N PRO A 54 45.23 -9.69 15.07
CA PRO A 54 45.20 -8.23 15.29
C PRO A 54 44.95 -7.39 14.01
N SER A 55 44.93 -6.05 14.17
CA SER A 55 44.80 -5.08 13.06
C SER A 55 46.13 -4.76 12.35
N ILE A 56 46.11 -4.71 11.01
CA ILE A 56 47.11 -4.05 10.16
C ILE A 56 46.37 -3.20 9.12
N ALA A 57 46.59 -1.89 9.13
CA ALA A 57 46.04 -0.98 8.14
C ALA A 57 46.92 -0.94 6.88
N LEU A 58 46.30 -0.99 5.70
CA LEU A 58 46.90 -0.49 4.47
C LEU A 58 45.85 0.11 3.53
N ASP A 59 46.01 1.42 3.31
CA ASP A 59 45.52 2.27 2.22
C ASP A 59 44.06 2.21 1.72
N ALA A 60 43.45 3.39 1.76
CA ALA A 60 42.10 3.65 1.30
C ALA A 60 41.97 3.57 -0.23
N TYR A 61 41.50 2.44 -0.73
CA TYR A 61 40.67 2.44 -1.94
C TYR A 61 39.22 2.66 -1.51
N VAL A 62 38.73 3.89 -1.67
CA VAL A 62 37.29 4.18 -1.52
C VAL A 62 36.57 3.60 -2.73
N SER A 63 36.34 2.29 -2.71
CA SER A 63 35.25 1.71 -3.48
C SER A 63 33.97 2.47 -3.13
N PRO A 64 33.12 2.82 -4.11
CA PRO A 64 31.81 3.36 -3.80
C PRO A 64 31.12 2.30 -2.95
N MET A 65 30.81 2.63 -1.69
CA MET A 65 30.04 1.75 -0.82
C MET A 65 28.70 1.49 -1.50
N SER A 66 28.57 0.33 -2.14
CA SER A 66 27.32 -0.23 -2.59
C SER A 66 26.54 -0.65 -1.35
N PHE A 67 26.06 0.34 -0.59
CA PHE A 67 25.04 0.12 0.40
C PHE A 67 23.87 -0.54 -0.31
N SER A 68 23.53 -1.75 0.12
CA SER A 68 22.30 -2.44 -0.24
C SER A 68 21.13 -1.65 0.33
N GLN A 69 20.71 -0.61 -0.37
CA GLN A 69 19.64 0.29 0.04
C GLN A 69 18.28 -0.41 -0.03
N SER A 70 17.95 -1.20 0.99
CA SER A 70 16.59 -1.70 1.19
C SER A 70 15.69 -0.57 1.70
N CYS A 71 14.46 -0.51 1.19
CA CYS A 71 13.43 0.39 1.69
C CYS A 71 12.62 -0.26 2.82
N LYS A 72 12.24 0.50 3.84
CA LYS A 72 11.39 0.04 4.96
C LYS A 72 9.88 0.09 4.68
N CYS A 73 9.52 0.25 3.40
CA CYS A 73 8.15 0.49 2.97
C CYS A 73 7.17 -0.62 3.39
N ASP A 74 7.60 -1.88 3.34
CA ASP A 74 6.77 -3.01 3.80
C ASP A 74 6.55 -3.00 5.31
N GLU A 75 7.62 -2.86 6.10
CA GLU A 75 7.58 -2.75 7.56
C GLU A 75 6.60 -1.65 7.99
N GLU A 76 6.76 -0.44 7.44
CA GLU A 76 5.97 0.74 7.78
C GLU A 76 4.48 0.59 7.42
N VAL A 77 4.16 -0.07 6.30
CA VAL A 77 2.77 -0.35 5.91
C VAL A 77 2.15 -1.39 6.82
N SER A 78 2.83 -2.53 7.01
CA SER A 78 2.38 -3.60 7.89
C SER A 78 2.13 -3.10 9.32
N ASP A 79 3.01 -2.24 9.83
CA ASP A 79 2.87 -1.64 11.15
C ASP A 79 1.67 -0.67 11.24
N LEU A 80 1.40 0.10 10.19
CA LEU A 80 0.30 1.05 10.16
C LEU A 80 -1.06 0.35 9.96
N VAL A 81 -1.14 -0.62 9.05
CA VAL A 81 -2.32 -1.49 8.85
C VAL A 81 -2.69 -2.20 10.17
N ARG A 82 -1.69 -2.73 10.89
CA ARG A 82 -1.89 -3.36 12.21
C ARG A 82 -2.35 -2.38 13.29
N LYS A 83 -2.02 -1.08 13.18
CA LYS A 83 -2.49 -0.03 14.09
C LYS A 83 -3.93 0.39 13.75
N LEU A 84 -4.23 0.60 12.47
CA LEU A 84 -5.56 0.97 11.96
C LEU A 84 -6.61 -0.10 12.29
N SER A 85 -6.34 -1.36 11.96
CA SER A 85 -7.24 -2.50 12.22
C SER A 85 -7.52 -2.78 13.70
N ARG A 86 -6.70 -2.23 14.62
CA ARG A 86 -6.85 -2.38 16.08
C ARG A 86 -7.28 -1.10 16.80
N ALA A 87 -7.41 0.01 16.09
CA ALA A 87 -7.75 1.29 16.69
C ALA A 87 -9.24 1.34 17.07
N SER A 88 -9.54 1.83 18.28
CA SER A 88 -10.91 2.16 18.65
C SER A 88 -11.36 3.46 17.96
N MET A 89 -12.60 3.49 17.49
CA MET A 89 -13.14 4.66 16.80
C MET A 89 -13.29 5.85 17.75
N SER A 90 -12.55 6.92 17.45
CA SER A 90 -12.62 8.22 18.10
C SER A 90 -11.91 9.24 17.22
N HIS A 91 -12.02 10.54 17.52
CA HIS A 91 -11.35 11.59 16.73
C HIS A 91 -9.81 11.44 16.64
N SER A 92 -9.18 10.69 17.54
CA SER A 92 -7.73 10.45 17.51
C SER A 92 -7.26 9.53 16.37
N ILE A 93 -8.18 8.88 15.65
CA ILE A 93 -7.86 8.03 14.50
C ILE A 93 -7.55 8.85 13.23
N VAL A 94 -8.08 10.08 13.10
CA VAL A 94 -7.90 10.93 11.90
C VAL A 94 -6.41 11.23 11.60
N PRO A 95 -5.57 11.60 12.58
CA PRO A 95 -4.11 11.66 12.38
C PRO A 95 -3.46 10.37 11.86
N MET A 96 -4.01 9.19 12.21
CA MET A 96 -3.50 7.90 11.75
C MET A 96 -3.83 7.67 10.27
N PHE A 97 -5.05 8.03 9.83
CA PHE A 97 -5.39 8.04 8.40
C PHE A 97 -4.49 8.98 7.60
N ARG A 98 -4.29 10.22 8.09
CA ARG A 98 -3.40 11.22 7.48
C ARG A 98 -1.94 10.77 7.40
N THR A 99 -1.47 10.02 8.40
CA THR A 99 -0.16 9.33 8.37
C THR A 99 -0.13 8.29 7.24
N GLY A 100 -1.21 7.54 7.05
CA GLY A 100 -1.38 6.61 5.93
C GLY A 100 -1.38 7.27 4.57
N LEU A 101 -2.09 8.39 4.39
CA LEU A 101 -2.06 9.16 3.13
C LEU A 101 -0.63 9.61 2.78
N SER A 102 0.14 10.03 3.78
CA SER A 102 1.52 10.48 3.62
C SER A 102 2.49 9.32 3.38
N LEU A 103 2.20 8.13 3.92
CA LEU A 103 2.91 6.89 3.60
C LEU A 103 2.62 6.47 2.16
N THR A 104 1.36 6.48 1.71
CA THR A 104 0.97 6.20 0.31
C THR A 104 1.70 7.13 -0.66
N GLU A 105 1.74 8.44 -0.39
CA GLU A 105 2.45 9.43 -1.20
C GLU A 105 3.94 9.06 -1.37
N ARG A 106 4.61 8.65 -0.29
CA ARG A 106 6.01 8.19 -0.33
C ARG A 106 6.17 6.84 -1.04
N LEU A 107 5.24 5.91 -0.87
CA LEU A 107 5.24 4.62 -1.59
C LEU A 107 5.11 4.81 -3.09
N LEU A 108 4.33 5.81 -3.54
CA LEU A 108 4.10 6.12 -4.95
C LEU A 108 5.37 6.57 -5.68
N ILE A 109 6.28 7.26 -4.98
CA ILE A 109 7.54 7.77 -5.54
C ILE A 109 8.79 6.97 -5.12
N CYS A 110 8.64 5.91 -4.33
CA CYS A 110 9.78 5.14 -3.82
C CYS A 110 10.52 4.42 -4.97
N PRO A 111 11.81 4.71 -5.23
CA PRO A 111 12.53 4.13 -6.37
C PRO A 111 12.78 2.62 -6.21
N MET A 112 12.87 2.12 -4.97
CA MET A 112 13.03 0.68 -4.70
C MET A 112 11.73 -0.11 -4.94
N CYS A 113 10.59 0.44 -4.50
CA CYS A 113 9.27 -0.15 -4.78
C CYS A 113 8.79 0.11 -6.22
N TYR A 114 9.40 1.04 -6.95
CA TYR A 114 9.06 1.36 -8.34
C TYR A 114 10.23 1.18 -9.31
N ASP A 115 10.99 0.11 -9.12
CA ASP A 115 12.01 -0.30 -10.06
C ASP A 115 11.38 -0.90 -11.33
N VAL A 116 11.25 -0.08 -12.37
CA VAL A 116 10.72 -0.49 -13.67
C VAL A 116 11.68 -1.39 -14.48
N SER A 117 12.95 -1.51 -14.08
CA SER A 117 13.92 -2.40 -14.75
C SER A 117 13.68 -3.89 -14.43
N LYS A 118 13.08 -4.16 -13.27
CA LYS A 118 12.63 -5.51 -12.86
C LYS A 118 11.41 -5.94 -13.70
N PRO A 119 11.09 -7.24 -13.83
CA PRO A 119 9.87 -7.69 -14.49
C PRO A 119 8.59 -7.45 -13.64
N PRO A 120 7.39 -7.37 -14.24
CA PRO A 120 6.14 -7.07 -13.52
C PRO A 120 5.88 -7.96 -12.30
N ARG A 121 6.12 -9.27 -12.39
CA ARG A 121 5.95 -10.22 -11.28
C ARG A 121 6.76 -9.91 -10.01
N VAL A 122 7.91 -9.22 -10.14
CA VAL A 122 8.74 -8.81 -8.99
C VAL A 122 8.23 -7.51 -8.37
N THR A 123 7.40 -6.74 -9.09
CA THR A 123 6.83 -5.48 -8.61
C THR A 123 5.35 -5.57 -8.20
N VAL A 124 4.66 -6.68 -8.48
CA VAL A 124 3.22 -6.85 -8.17
C VAL A 124 2.92 -6.73 -6.67
N GLN A 125 3.85 -7.15 -5.81
CA GLN A 125 3.76 -7.00 -4.35
C GLN A 125 3.63 -5.53 -3.92
N ASN A 126 4.27 -4.59 -4.63
CA ASN A 126 4.14 -3.16 -4.32
C ASN A 126 2.74 -2.61 -4.65
N VAL A 127 2.04 -3.23 -5.61
CA VAL A 127 0.65 -2.88 -5.96
C VAL A 127 -0.31 -3.37 -4.89
N LEU A 128 -0.09 -4.60 -4.40
CA LEU A 128 -0.81 -5.18 -3.27
C LEU A 128 -0.60 -4.36 -1.99
N LEU A 129 0.64 -3.97 -1.69
CA LEU A 129 1.00 -3.19 -0.50
C LEU A 129 0.29 -1.82 -0.46
N ILE A 130 0.30 -1.09 -1.58
CA ILE A 130 -0.43 0.19 -1.70
C ILE A 130 -1.95 -0.03 -1.67
N GLY A 131 -2.43 -1.08 -2.35
CA GLY A 131 -3.84 -1.46 -2.34
C GLY A 131 -4.37 -1.73 -0.93
N GLN A 132 -3.64 -2.53 -0.14
CA GLN A 132 -3.96 -2.87 1.24
C GLN A 132 -3.94 -1.63 2.15
N LEU A 133 -2.91 -0.78 2.04
CA LEU A 133 -2.85 0.47 2.81
C LEU A 133 -4.06 1.37 2.49
N MET A 134 -4.38 1.55 1.20
CA MET A 134 -5.51 2.38 0.77
C MET A 134 -6.86 1.78 1.15
N PHE A 135 -7.01 0.44 1.15
CA PHE A 135 -8.17 -0.27 1.66
C PHE A 135 -8.41 0.03 3.14
N GLU A 136 -7.38 -0.14 3.98
CA GLU A 136 -7.49 0.09 5.43
C GLU A 136 -7.76 1.56 5.77
N ILE A 137 -7.14 2.50 5.06
CA ILE A 137 -7.42 3.95 5.21
C ILE A 137 -8.88 4.26 4.84
N THR A 138 -9.35 3.81 3.67
CA THR A 138 -10.71 4.15 3.19
C THR A 138 -11.81 3.45 4.00
N SER A 139 -11.64 2.17 4.33
CA SER A 139 -12.49 1.44 5.28
C SER A 139 -12.52 2.10 6.66
N GLY A 140 -11.36 2.58 7.12
CA GLY A 140 -11.22 3.39 8.32
C GLY A 140 -12.04 4.67 8.29
N TYR A 141 -11.94 5.49 7.24
CA TYR A 141 -12.76 6.70 7.08
C TYR A 141 -14.26 6.38 7.06
N GLN A 142 -14.72 5.34 6.34
CA GLN A 142 -16.14 4.95 6.32
C GLN A 142 -16.64 4.56 7.73
N THR A 143 -15.82 3.82 8.48
CA THR A 143 -16.15 3.39 9.84
C THR A 143 -16.14 4.56 10.82
N TYR A 144 -15.20 5.49 10.67
CA TYR A 144 -15.14 6.73 11.44
C TYR A 144 -16.34 7.65 11.16
N LEU A 145 -16.77 7.81 9.90
CA LEU A 145 -17.95 8.59 9.53
C LEU A 145 -19.24 7.99 10.12
N ARG A 146 -19.38 6.66 10.09
CA ARG A 146 -20.49 5.96 10.73
C ARG A 146 -20.51 6.17 12.25
N TRP A 147 -19.34 6.08 12.90
CA TRP A 147 -19.19 6.36 14.33
C TRP A 147 -19.50 7.83 14.65
N LEU A 148 -19.00 8.77 13.85
CA LEU A 148 -19.23 10.21 14.01
C LEU A 148 -20.72 10.56 13.97
N ASN A 149 -21.45 10.03 12.98
CA ASN A 149 -22.89 10.24 12.85
C ASN A 149 -23.64 9.75 14.11
N ASN A 150 -23.32 8.55 14.61
CA ASN A 150 -23.92 8.02 15.83
C ASN A 150 -23.58 8.87 17.05
N HIS A 151 -22.29 9.18 17.26
CA HIS A 151 -21.79 9.98 18.39
C HIS A 151 -22.43 11.38 18.42
N CYS A 152 -22.65 11.99 17.26
CA CYS A 152 -23.30 13.30 17.16
C CYS A 152 -24.81 13.20 17.44
N ALA A 153 -25.50 12.18 16.91
CA ALA A 153 -26.92 11.95 17.18
C ALA A 153 -27.20 11.65 18.67
N GLU A 154 -26.29 10.95 19.35
CA GLU A 154 -26.35 10.69 20.79
C GLU A 154 -26.22 11.99 21.62
N LEU A 155 -25.29 12.89 21.26
CA LEU A 155 -25.16 14.21 21.88
C LEU A 155 -26.43 15.05 21.73
N ASP A 156 -26.96 15.14 20.50
CA ASP A 156 -28.16 15.92 20.21
C ASP A 156 -29.40 15.35 20.91
N THR A 157 -29.56 14.02 20.96
CA THR A 157 -30.67 13.36 21.66
C THR A 157 -30.59 13.54 23.18
N SER A 158 -29.37 13.57 23.74
CA SER A 158 -29.13 13.77 25.17
C SER A 158 -29.13 15.25 25.58
N ASN A 159 -29.25 16.17 24.61
CA ASN A 159 -29.08 17.61 24.78
C ASN A 159 -27.72 17.96 25.44
N GLU A 160 -26.69 17.18 25.14
CA GLU A 160 -25.32 17.38 25.57
C GLU A 160 -24.53 18.19 24.53
N THR A 161 -23.57 19.00 25.00
CA THR A 161 -22.68 19.77 24.13
C THR A 161 -21.24 19.31 24.29
N LYS A 162 -20.49 19.28 23.19
CA LYS A 162 -19.05 18.97 23.24
C LYS A 162 -18.26 20.26 23.25
N THR A 163 -17.30 20.36 24.17
CA THR A 163 -16.33 21.47 24.17
C THR A 163 -15.28 21.23 23.08
N VAL A 164 -15.19 22.15 22.13
CA VAL A 164 -14.09 22.23 21.16
C VAL A 164 -13.20 23.42 21.52
N TYR A 165 -11.90 23.16 21.50
CA TYR A 165 -10.86 24.17 21.76
C TYR A 165 -10.41 24.76 20.43
N ILE A 166 -10.49 26.08 20.29
CA ILE A 166 -10.04 26.80 19.09
C ILE A 166 -8.70 27.47 19.40
N GLY A 167 -7.63 27.00 18.76
CA GLY A 167 -6.27 27.51 18.94
C GLY A 167 -5.42 26.71 19.94
N VAL A 168 -4.44 27.38 20.54
CA VAL A 168 -3.61 26.83 21.64
C VAL A 168 -4.53 26.56 22.86
N PRO A 169 -4.28 25.53 23.72
CA PRO A 169 -5.31 24.96 24.60
C PRO A 169 -5.90 25.81 25.76
N SER A 170 -6.04 27.14 25.67
CA SER A 170 -6.41 27.98 26.83
C SER A 170 -7.19 29.29 26.60
N GLU A 171 -7.64 29.65 25.39
CA GLU A 171 -8.30 30.97 25.19
C GLU A 171 -9.79 30.93 24.80
N LEU A 172 -10.26 29.95 23.99
CA LEU A 172 -11.66 29.86 23.56
C LEU A 172 -12.20 28.43 23.65
N ASN A 173 -13.16 28.24 24.56
CA ASN A 173 -13.96 27.02 24.70
C ASN A 173 -15.30 27.23 24.00
N LEU A 174 -15.53 26.55 22.88
CA LEU A 174 -16.82 26.58 22.18
C LEU A 174 -17.61 25.32 22.54
N GLN A 175 -18.78 25.48 23.16
CA GLN A 175 -19.77 24.41 23.28
C GLN A 175 -20.55 24.30 21.97
N ILE A 176 -20.53 23.12 21.35
CA ILE A 176 -21.26 22.83 20.12
C ILE A 176 -22.17 21.61 20.28
N SER A 177 -23.29 21.63 19.54
CA SER A 177 -24.18 20.48 19.38
C SER A 177 -23.52 19.37 18.55
N GLY A 178 -24.12 18.18 18.52
CA GLY A 178 -23.71 17.07 17.67
C GLY A 178 -23.72 17.46 16.19
N GLU A 179 -24.81 18.07 15.71
CA GLU A 179 -24.91 18.60 14.34
C GLU A 179 -23.71 19.49 13.97
N LYS A 180 -23.37 20.48 14.80
CA LYS A 180 -22.28 21.42 14.50
C LYS A 180 -20.89 20.80 14.66
N LEU A 181 -20.74 19.79 15.53
CA LEU A 181 -19.53 18.96 15.60
C LEU A 181 -19.36 18.14 14.32
N ARG A 182 -20.44 17.51 13.82
CA ARG A 182 -20.44 16.77 12.56
C ARG A 182 -20.03 17.67 11.40
N ASP A 183 -20.68 18.83 11.24
CA ASP A 183 -20.39 19.78 10.16
C ASP A 183 -18.90 20.17 10.12
N LEU A 184 -18.34 20.52 11.29
CA LEU A 184 -16.93 20.92 11.43
C LEU A 184 -15.97 19.79 11.07
N VAL A 185 -16.24 18.56 11.53
CA VAL A 185 -15.39 17.40 11.25
C VAL A 185 -15.50 16.98 9.78
N VAL A 186 -16.71 16.96 9.21
CA VAL A 186 -16.95 16.62 7.79
C VAL A 186 -16.24 17.63 6.87
N HIS A 187 -16.27 18.92 7.20
CA HIS A 187 -15.51 19.95 6.48
C HIS A 187 -13.99 19.70 6.51
N ASP A 188 -13.40 19.34 7.67
CA ASP A 188 -11.96 18.99 7.75
C ASP A 188 -11.62 17.72 6.92
N LEU A 189 -12.55 16.77 6.84
CA LEU A 189 -12.40 15.55 6.04
C LEU A 189 -12.48 15.78 4.51
N GLN A 190 -13.04 16.89 4.04
CA GLN A 190 -13.09 17.18 2.60
C GLN A 190 -11.68 17.30 1.99
N MET A 191 -10.73 17.89 2.72
CA MET A 191 -9.32 17.95 2.30
C MET A 191 -8.67 16.56 2.24
N ASP A 192 -9.00 15.68 3.17
CA ASP A 192 -8.52 14.29 3.19
C ASP A 192 -9.08 13.50 1.98
N VAL A 193 -10.35 13.73 1.60
CA VAL A 193 -11.00 13.17 0.42
C VAL A 193 -10.35 13.67 -0.88
N GLU A 194 -10.05 14.97 -0.99
CA GLU A 194 -9.31 15.51 -2.13
C GLU A 194 -7.92 14.84 -2.26
N LYS A 195 -7.19 14.69 -1.15
CA LYS A 195 -5.90 13.98 -1.14
C LYS A 195 -6.05 12.51 -1.54
N LEU A 196 -7.08 11.82 -1.07
CA LEU A 196 -7.41 10.44 -1.50
C LEU A 196 -7.61 10.35 -3.02
N PHE A 197 -8.37 11.26 -3.63
CA PHE A 197 -8.55 11.29 -5.09
C PHE A 197 -7.25 11.56 -5.86
N VAL A 198 -6.38 12.44 -5.37
CA VAL A 198 -5.06 12.68 -5.98
C VAL A 198 -4.19 11.42 -5.91
N LEU A 199 -4.11 10.77 -4.74
CA LEU A 199 -3.35 9.53 -4.55
C LEU A 199 -3.90 8.38 -5.40
N GLY A 200 -5.23 8.23 -5.50
CA GLY A 200 -5.87 7.23 -6.36
C GLY A 200 -5.53 7.42 -7.84
N LYS A 201 -5.55 8.67 -8.33
CA LYS A 201 -5.11 9.00 -9.71
C LYS A 201 -3.64 8.71 -9.93
N GLN A 202 -2.77 9.08 -8.99
CA GLN A 202 -1.33 8.80 -9.07
C GLN A 202 -1.03 7.30 -9.03
N PHE A 203 -1.76 6.53 -8.22
CA PHE A 203 -1.66 5.07 -8.17
C PHE A 203 -2.08 4.44 -9.49
N ALA A 204 -3.23 4.85 -10.04
CA ALA A 204 -3.71 4.40 -11.34
C ALA A 204 -2.72 4.72 -12.47
N GLN A 205 -2.17 5.94 -12.49
CA GLN A 205 -1.19 6.38 -13.47
C GLN A 205 0.11 5.56 -13.36
N ARG A 206 0.64 5.37 -12.15
CA ARG A 206 1.82 4.54 -11.90
C ARG A 206 1.64 3.09 -12.37
N GLN A 207 0.48 2.48 -12.13
CA GLN A 207 0.21 1.14 -12.66
C GLN A 207 0.09 1.13 -14.18
N ARG A 208 -0.53 2.16 -14.79
CA ARG A 208 -0.55 2.30 -16.24
C ARG A 208 0.85 2.42 -16.81
N ASP A 209 1.66 3.34 -16.31
CA ASP A 209 3.04 3.58 -16.76
C ASP A 209 3.89 2.31 -16.66
N ARG A 210 3.72 1.54 -15.58
CA ARG A 210 4.36 0.24 -15.40
C ARG A 210 4.03 -0.75 -16.52
N HIS A 211 2.75 -0.85 -16.88
CA HIS A 211 2.27 -1.72 -17.95
C HIS A 211 2.51 -1.14 -19.36
N MET A 212 2.87 0.14 -19.50
CA MET A 212 3.30 0.72 -20.78
C MET A 212 4.75 0.35 -21.16
N VAL A 213 5.57 -0.15 -20.23
CA VAL A 213 6.96 -0.55 -20.51
C VAL A 213 6.98 -1.72 -21.50
N GLY A 214 7.69 -1.56 -22.61
CA GLY A 214 7.69 -2.51 -23.74
C GLY A 214 6.42 -2.47 -24.61
N HIS A 215 5.51 -1.53 -24.34
CA HIS A 215 4.25 -1.30 -25.08
C HIS A 215 4.12 0.17 -25.54
N GLU A 216 5.19 0.97 -25.46
CA GLU A 216 5.21 2.42 -25.72
C GLU A 216 4.84 2.80 -27.16
N ALA A 217 5.12 1.89 -28.10
CA ALA A 217 4.83 2.04 -29.52
C ALA A 217 3.56 1.27 -29.96
N CYS A 218 2.78 0.72 -29.02
CA CYS A 218 1.54 0.06 -29.40
C CYS A 218 0.48 1.09 -29.82
N PRO A 219 -0.16 0.90 -31.00
CA PRO A 219 -1.26 1.76 -31.43
C PRO A 219 -2.43 1.67 -30.45
N ASP A 220 -3.23 2.74 -30.39
CA ASP A 220 -4.41 2.84 -29.51
C ASP A 220 -5.42 1.69 -29.69
N SER A 221 -6.40 1.63 -28.78
CA SER A 221 -7.29 0.52 -28.38
C SER A 221 -7.97 -0.37 -29.44
N GLU A 222 -7.82 -0.07 -30.73
CA GLU A 222 -8.31 -0.88 -31.86
C GLU A 222 -7.19 -1.67 -32.56
N GLY A 223 -5.92 -1.31 -32.34
CA GLY A 223 -4.77 -1.98 -32.91
C GLY A 223 -4.29 -3.15 -32.04
N ARG A 224 -4.10 -4.33 -32.65
CA ARG A 224 -3.42 -5.45 -31.99
C ARG A 224 -2.00 -5.03 -31.60
N CYS A 225 -1.78 -4.83 -30.30
CA CYS A 225 -0.49 -4.43 -29.76
C CYS A 225 0.59 -5.46 -30.12
N ARG A 226 1.56 -5.02 -30.93
CA ARG A 226 2.65 -5.86 -31.44
C ARG A 226 3.81 -5.95 -30.44
N ARG A 227 3.53 -6.40 -29.22
CA ARG A 227 4.57 -7.08 -28.44
C ARG A 227 4.81 -8.45 -29.09
N LYS A 228 5.61 -8.44 -30.16
CA LYS A 228 5.90 -9.61 -30.98
C LYS A 228 6.55 -10.68 -30.12
N GLU A 229 5.87 -11.81 -29.98
CA GLU A 229 6.36 -13.17 -30.29
C GLU A 229 7.89 -13.40 -30.29
N ASP A 230 8.60 -13.01 -29.22
CA ASP A 230 9.92 -13.57 -28.87
C ASP A 230 9.72 -14.57 -27.71
N THR A 231 9.42 -15.80 -28.11
CA THR A 231 8.63 -16.78 -27.34
C THR A 231 9.43 -17.64 -26.36
N VAL A 232 10.20 -17.03 -25.46
CA VAL A 232 10.93 -17.79 -24.39
C VAL A 232 10.80 -17.18 -22.99
N ASN A 233 10.66 -15.85 -22.84
CA ASN A 233 10.71 -15.17 -21.53
C ASN A 233 9.59 -14.14 -21.29
N HIS A 234 8.39 -14.36 -21.83
CA HIS A 234 7.26 -13.46 -21.58
C HIS A 234 6.67 -13.69 -20.17
N ASP A 235 6.60 -12.64 -19.36
CA ASP A 235 5.93 -12.67 -18.06
C ASP A 235 4.40 -12.63 -18.28
N PRO A 236 3.60 -13.53 -17.66
CA PRO A 236 2.15 -13.60 -17.91
C PRO A 236 1.38 -12.37 -17.43
N LEU A 237 1.97 -11.53 -16.57
CA LEU A 237 1.38 -10.25 -16.14
C LEU A 237 1.69 -9.08 -17.09
N ASP A 238 2.53 -9.30 -18.11
CA ASP A 238 3.07 -8.25 -18.97
C ASP A 238 2.14 -7.93 -20.16
N LEU A 239 0.86 -7.81 -19.85
CA LEU A 239 -0.22 -7.61 -20.81
C LEU A 239 -0.40 -6.12 -21.15
N CYS A 240 -0.78 -5.84 -22.40
CA CYS A 240 -0.94 -4.48 -22.90
C CYS A 240 -2.07 -3.74 -22.14
N PRO A 241 -1.83 -2.54 -21.59
CA PRO A 241 -2.82 -1.78 -20.82
C PRO A 241 -3.94 -1.19 -21.70
N HIS A 242 -3.77 -1.17 -23.02
CA HIS A 242 -4.80 -0.76 -23.98
C HIS A 242 -5.78 -1.88 -24.32
N ASP A 243 -5.49 -3.14 -23.96
CA ASP A 243 -6.40 -4.27 -24.17
C ASP A 243 -7.46 -4.30 -23.03
N PRO A 244 -8.77 -4.18 -23.35
CA PRO A 244 -9.83 -4.18 -22.35
C PRO A 244 -10.05 -5.55 -21.67
N VAL A 245 -9.58 -6.65 -22.26
CA VAL A 245 -9.56 -7.98 -21.65
C VAL A 245 -8.41 -8.08 -20.67
N ALA A 246 -7.21 -7.63 -21.05
CA ALA A 246 -6.05 -7.58 -20.14
C ALA A 246 -6.36 -6.81 -18.85
N ARG A 247 -7.01 -5.64 -18.96
CA ARG A 247 -7.43 -4.84 -17.80
C ARG A 247 -8.37 -5.57 -16.82
N LYS A 248 -9.14 -6.55 -17.28
CA LYS A 248 -10.02 -7.37 -16.43
C LYS A 248 -9.31 -8.57 -15.81
N LEU A 249 -8.26 -9.08 -16.45
CA LEU A 249 -7.53 -10.28 -16.02
C LEU A 249 -6.35 -9.96 -15.08
N VAL A 250 -5.67 -8.82 -15.27
CA VAL A 250 -4.50 -8.44 -14.47
C VAL A 250 -4.93 -7.95 -13.08
N PRO A 251 -4.42 -8.53 -11.97
CA PRO A 251 -4.74 -8.09 -10.62
C PRO A 251 -4.44 -6.62 -10.34
N CYS A 252 -3.36 -6.07 -10.91
CA CYS A 252 -2.94 -4.68 -10.71
C CYS A 252 -4.05 -3.66 -11.04
N PHE A 253 -4.75 -3.84 -12.17
CA PHE A 253 -5.83 -2.94 -12.56
C PHE A 253 -7.07 -3.13 -11.69
N ARG A 254 -7.39 -4.38 -11.31
CA ARG A 254 -8.50 -4.66 -10.37
C ARG A 254 -8.29 -3.99 -9.01
N ILE A 255 -7.07 -4.00 -8.48
CA ILE A 255 -6.71 -3.32 -7.22
C ILE A 255 -6.87 -1.79 -7.36
N VAL A 256 -6.46 -1.22 -8.48
CA VAL A 256 -6.65 0.22 -8.78
C VAL A 256 -8.14 0.59 -8.87
N ASP A 257 -8.94 -0.23 -9.55
CA ASP A 257 -10.37 -0.01 -9.70
C ASP A 257 -11.11 -0.13 -8.34
N GLU A 258 -10.74 -1.12 -7.51
CA GLU A 258 -11.28 -1.30 -6.14
C GLU A 258 -10.94 -0.11 -5.24
N VAL A 259 -9.67 0.32 -5.21
CA VAL A 259 -9.23 1.52 -4.46
C VAL A 259 -10.00 2.76 -4.93
N SER A 260 -10.20 2.93 -6.24
CA SER A 260 -10.98 4.03 -6.80
C SER A 260 -12.45 3.99 -6.37
N GLY A 261 -13.04 2.79 -6.30
CA GLY A 261 -14.40 2.57 -5.79
C GLY A 261 -14.54 2.94 -4.31
N MET A 262 -13.59 2.54 -3.46
CA MET A 262 -13.61 2.85 -2.03
C MET A 262 -13.38 4.34 -1.75
N ILE A 263 -12.47 5.01 -2.48
CA ILE A 263 -12.29 6.47 -2.39
C ILE A 263 -13.61 7.18 -2.71
N LYS A 264 -14.31 6.74 -3.76
CA LYS A 264 -15.63 7.29 -4.10
C LYS A 264 -16.65 7.08 -2.97
N GLN A 265 -16.72 5.90 -2.36
CA GLN A 265 -17.61 5.64 -1.21
C GLN A 265 -17.31 6.54 -0.01
N VAL A 266 -16.03 6.85 0.27
CA VAL A 266 -15.67 7.83 1.31
C VAL A 266 -16.14 9.23 0.90
N SER A 267 -15.91 9.64 -0.35
CA SER A 267 -16.36 10.93 -0.87
C SER A 267 -17.89 11.10 -0.78
N ASP A 268 -18.64 10.09 -1.22
CA ASP A 268 -20.11 10.09 -1.21
C ASP A 268 -20.68 10.13 0.23
N ALA A 269 -19.89 9.81 1.26
CA ALA A 269 -20.25 9.86 2.67
C ALA A 269 -19.80 11.16 3.41
N VAL A 270 -19.08 12.05 2.72
CA VAL A 270 -18.58 13.35 3.22
C VAL A 270 -19.37 14.54 2.63
N VAL A 271 -20.37 14.25 1.77
CA VAL A 271 -21.35 15.18 1.20
C VAL A 271 -22.62 15.20 2.05
#